data_AF-A0A952QZ71-F1
#
_entry.id   AF-A0A952QZ71-F1
#
_cell.length_a   1.000
_cell.length_b   1.000
_cell.length_c   1.000
_cell.angle_alpha   90.00
_cell.angle_beta   90.00
_cell.angle_gamma   90.00
#
_symmetry.space_group_name_H-M   'P 1'
#
loop_
_entity.id
_entity.type
_entity.pdbx_description
1 polymer ?
#
loop_
_entity_poly.entity_id
_entity_poly.type
_entity_poly.pdbx_seq_one_letter_code
_entity_poly.pdbx_strand_id
1 'polypeptide(L)'
;MSEGKHTSVSTYVIVALILGVITYVEFALVEYPQAWLGSGWTIFLLVALSIVKFVMVVMFFMHLKDDDRTYSGFFSSGMFIALATFVGLTAMFILPKAVASTRPDNRAAQEASHAVPHELLDNVETRGASRAPAEIADTPAVADRSVSVEAPTAPNDASTYSVTPPAGATAQGGAATAEEPAATEAPAAEATGAQSAAGEAAEAEEPAAQEATAEEAEEAPAQAEAPTAEEPAAAAVSWDKDHGAAVFNANCMACHQMTGQGIPGAFPPLASHAVEVYAVAGGRDYLADAVIFGLQGAINVNGMTYNGVMPAWGHLADADLADALNHVLTAWDDEPAGFQPYTAADIAARRPDGLSAGDVHAKREALGLH
;
A
#
# COMPACT_ATOMS: atom_id res chain seq x y z
N MET A 1 13.72 -64.14 -3.01
CA MET A 1 14.43 -63.05 -3.71
C MET A 1 13.37 -62.03 -4.06
N SER A 2 13.39 -60.86 -3.41
CA SER A 2 12.41 -59.81 -3.70
C SER A 2 12.98 -59.00 -4.86
N GLU A 3 12.35 -59.09 -6.03
CA GLU A 3 12.60 -58.16 -7.14
C GLU A 3 12.19 -56.76 -6.67
N GLY A 4 13.18 -55.95 -6.29
CA GLY A 4 12.97 -54.54 -5.99
C GLY A 4 12.52 -53.83 -7.25
N LYS A 5 11.27 -53.33 -7.27
CA LYS A 5 10.79 -52.40 -8.30
C LYS A 5 11.54 -51.09 -8.14
N HIS A 6 12.70 -50.96 -8.77
CA HIS A 6 13.36 -49.68 -8.92
C HIS A 6 12.57 -48.85 -9.93
N THR A 7 12.02 -47.73 -9.48
CA THR A 7 11.42 -46.71 -10.34
C THR A 7 12.48 -46.21 -11.32
N SER A 8 12.22 -46.38 -12.61
CA SER A 8 13.16 -46.00 -13.68
C SER A 8 13.40 -44.49 -13.69
N VAL A 9 14.61 -44.06 -14.03
CA VAL A 9 14.95 -42.64 -14.30
C VAL A 9 13.93 -42.00 -15.27
N SER A 10 13.43 -42.77 -16.23
CA SER A 10 12.38 -42.34 -17.16
C SER A 10 11.09 -41.90 -16.45
N THR A 11 10.72 -42.54 -15.34
CA THR A 11 9.54 -42.16 -14.55
C THR A 11 9.74 -40.80 -13.92
N TYR A 12 10.91 -40.50 -13.36
CA TYR A 12 11.21 -39.20 -12.77
C TYR A 12 11.22 -38.08 -13.81
N VAL A 13 11.75 -38.35 -15.00
CA VAL A 13 11.72 -37.37 -16.12
C VAL A 13 10.27 -37.09 -16.54
N ILE A 14 9.42 -38.10 -16.65
CA ILE A 14 8.00 -37.91 -16.98
C ILE A 14 7.29 -37.10 -15.89
N VAL A 15 7.53 -37.43 -14.61
CA VAL A 15 6.95 -36.70 -13.48
C VAL A 15 7.41 -35.24 -13.49
N ALA A 16 8.70 -34.97 -13.72
CA ALA A 16 9.23 -33.62 -13.82
C ALA A 16 8.59 -32.80 -14.96
N LEU A 17 8.39 -33.42 -16.14
CA LEU A 17 7.69 -32.79 -17.25
C LEU A 17 6.23 -32.45 -16.90
N ILE A 18 5.52 -33.36 -16.24
CA ILE A 18 4.14 -33.11 -15.79
C ILE A 18 4.10 -31.94 -14.80
N LEU A 19 5.03 -31.89 -13.84
CA LEU A 19 5.14 -30.77 -12.90
C LEU A 19 5.44 -29.44 -13.61
N GLY A 20 6.29 -29.46 -14.64
CA GLY A 20 6.56 -28.29 -15.48
C GLY A 20 5.31 -27.81 -16.21
N VAL A 21 4.54 -28.72 -16.80
CA VAL A 21 3.26 -28.39 -17.45
C VAL A 21 2.26 -27.82 -16.46
N ILE A 22 2.10 -28.42 -15.28
CA ILE A 22 1.22 -27.89 -14.23
C ILE A 22 1.64 -26.46 -13.85
N THR A 23 2.94 -26.23 -13.64
CA THR A 23 3.46 -24.90 -13.28
C THR A 23 3.22 -23.88 -14.39
N TYR A 24 3.37 -24.27 -15.66
CA TYR A 24 3.04 -23.41 -16.79
C TYR A 24 1.54 -23.07 -16.84
N VAL A 25 0.67 -24.05 -16.61
CA VAL A 25 -0.78 -23.83 -16.56
C VAL A 25 -1.16 -22.92 -15.38
N GLU A 26 -0.55 -23.10 -14.21
CA GLU A 26 -0.72 -22.20 -13.06
C GLU A 26 -0.38 -20.75 -13.44
N PHE A 27 0.78 -20.53 -14.06
CA PHE A 27 1.19 -19.21 -14.52
C PHE A 27 0.24 -18.65 -15.57
N ALA A 28 -0.15 -19.44 -16.57
CA ALA A 28 -1.07 -19.00 -17.61
C ALA A 28 -2.46 -18.63 -17.08
N LEU A 29 -2.96 -19.32 -16.04
CA LEU A 29 -4.23 -19.00 -15.38
C LEU A 29 -4.18 -17.68 -14.62
N VAL A 30 -3.02 -17.32 -14.05
CA VAL A 30 -2.82 -16.06 -13.32
C VAL A 30 -2.61 -14.90 -14.31
N GLU A 31 -1.75 -15.10 -15.31
CA GLU A 31 -1.38 -14.07 -16.29
C GLU A 31 -2.52 -13.74 -17.25
N TYR A 32 -3.31 -14.75 -17.65
CA TYR A 32 -4.43 -14.58 -18.57
C TYR A 32 -5.76 -14.83 -17.86
N PRO A 33 -6.34 -13.82 -17.18
CA PRO A 33 -7.63 -13.96 -16.53
C PRO A 33 -8.71 -14.29 -17.56
N GLN A 34 -9.25 -15.49 -17.43
CA GLN A 34 -10.24 -16.03 -18.34
C GLN A 34 -11.61 -15.42 -18.01
N ALA A 35 -12.16 -14.56 -18.87
CA ALA A 35 -13.43 -13.86 -18.62
C ALA A 35 -14.63 -14.81 -18.38
N TRP A 36 -14.55 -16.04 -18.88
CA TRP A 36 -15.57 -17.09 -18.67
C TRP A 36 -15.40 -17.86 -17.35
N LEU A 37 -14.24 -17.72 -16.71
CA LEU A 37 -13.83 -18.43 -15.53
C LEU A 37 -13.84 -17.42 -14.36
N GLY A 38 -14.99 -17.29 -13.69
CA GLY A 38 -15.15 -16.33 -12.60
C GLY A 38 -14.07 -16.46 -11.53
N SER A 39 -13.72 -15.35 -10.86
CA SER A 39 -12.55 -15.26 -9.96
C SER A 39 -12.50 -16.34 -8.89
N GLY A 40 -13.65 -16.76 -8.35
CA GLY A 40 -13.72 -17.84 -7.37
C GLY A 40 -13.30 -19.21 -7.93
N TRP A 41 -13.63 -19.50 -9.19
CA TRP A 41 -13.26 -20.77 -9.83
C TRP A 41 -11.78 -20.81 -10.18
N THR A 42 -11.21 -19.68 -10.61
CA THR A 42 -9.77 -19.54 -10.86
C THR A 42 -8.97 -19.84 -9.58
N ILE A 43 -9.34 -19.24 -8.44
CA ILE A 43 -8.69 -19.50 -7.16
C ILE A 43 -8.82 -20.98 -6.77
N PHE A 44 -10.01 -21.57 -6.91
CA PHE A 44 -10.23 -22.98 -6.61
C PHE A 44 -9.32 -23.90 -7.45
N LEU A 45 -9.22 -23.65 -8.76
CA LEU A 45 -8.34 -24.41 -9.65
C LEU A 45 -6.86 -24.26 -9.29
N LEU A 46 -6.40 -23.04 -8.98
CA LEU A 46 -5.01 -22.80 -8.58
C LEU A 46 -4.67 -23.55 -7.29
N VAL A 47 -5.57 -23.55 -6.30
CA VAL A 47 -5.40 -24.33 -5.07
C VAL A 47 -5.36 -25.83 -5.37
N ALA A 48 -6.25 -26.32 -6.24
CA ALA A 48 -6.27 -27.73 -6.63
C ALA A 48 -4.97 -28.16 -7.34
N LEU A 49 -4.47 -27.36 -8.29
CA LEU A 49 -3.21 -27.61 -8.99
C LEU A 49 -2.01 -27.62 -8.04
N SER A 50 -1.97 -26.68 -7.09
CA SER A 50 -0.93 -26.61 -6.06
C SER A 50 -0.92 -27.85 -5.17
N ILE A 51 -2.11 -28.34 -4.74
CA ILE A 51 -2.23 -29.59 -3.96
C ILE A 51 -1.72 -30.79 -4.77
N VAL A 52 -2.12 -30.91 -6.04
CA VAL A 52 -1.69 -32.03 -6.90
C VAL A 52 -0.18 -32.03 -7.08
N LYS A 53 0.42 -30.89 -7.38
CA LYS A 53 1.86 -30.71 -7.52
C LYS A 53 2.59 -31.08 -6.23
N PHE A 54 2.11 -30.59 -5.10
CA PHE A 54 2.67 -30.90 -3.80
C PHE A 54 2.66 -32.41 -3.49
N VAL A 55 1.51 -33.07 -3.65
CA VAL A 55 1.38 -34.52 -3.44
C VAL A 55 2.30 -35.30 -4.37
N MET A 56 2.40 -34.87 -5.64
CA MET A 56 3.23 -35.53 -6.64
C MET A 56 4.73 -35.40 -6.31
N VAL A 57 5.18 -34.22 -5.87
CA VAL A 57 6.56 -34.01 -5.41
C VAL A 57 6.86 -34.88 -4.19
N VAL A 58 5.99 -34.87 -3.20
CA VAL A 58 6.17 -35.68 -1.97
C VAL A 58 6.19 -37.17 -2.30
N MET A 59 5.27 -37.67 -3.13
CA MET A 59 5.24 -39.09 -3.49
C MET A 59 6.47 -39.54 -4.27
N PHE A 60 6.86 -38.81 -5.33
CA PHE A 60 7.88 -39.29 -6.26
C PHE A 60 9.28 -38.80 -5.92
N PHE A 61 9.46 -37.54 -5.54
CA PHE A 61 10.80 -36.99 -5.26
C PHE A 61 11.28 -37.27 -3.84
N MET A 62 10.36 -37.36 -2.86
CA MET A 62 10.71 -37.76 -1.49
C MET A 62 10.62 -39.28 -1.27
N HIS A 63 10.50 -40.08 -2.33
CA HIS A 63 10.48 -41.56 -2.31
C HIS A 63 9.35 -42.23 -1.50
N LEU A 64 8.39 -41.45 -0.97
CA LEU A 64 7.26 -41.95 -0.18
C LEU A 64 6.35 -42.96 -0.92
N LYS A 65 6.36 -42.93 -2.24
CA LYS A 65 5.63 -43.88 -3.07
C LYS A 65 6.17 -45.31 -2.94
N ASP A 66 7.49 -45.44 -2.80
CA ASP A 66 8.19 -46.71 -2.80
C ASP A 66 8.65 -47.13 -1.38
N ASP A 67 8.51 -46.24 -0.39
CA ASP A 67 8.77 -46.51 1.02
C ASP A 67 7.71 -47.43 1.67
N ASP A 68 8.13 -48.10 2.75
CA ASP A 68 7.22 -48.91 3.56
C ASP A 68 6.13 -48.04 4.22
N ARG A 69 4.93 -48.61 4.38
CA ARG A 69 3.75 -47.91 4.91
C ARG A 69 3.99 -47.29 6.29
N THR A 70 4.91 -47.83 7.09
CA THR A 70 5.27 -47.24 8.38
C THR A 70 5.97 -45.88 8.22
N TYR A 71 6.88 -45.75 7.25
CA TYR A 71 7.56 -44.48 6.97
C TYR A 71 6.62 -43.46 6.32
N SER A 72 5.81 -43.91 5.35
CA SER A 72 4.83 -43.03 4.71
C SER A 72 3.74 -42.56 5.68
N GLY A 73 3.38 -43.39 6.67
CA GLY A 73 2.48 -43.02 7.76
C GLY A 73 3.07 -41.98 8.69
N PHE A 74 4.36 -42.10 9.07
CA PHE A 74 5.03 -41.12 9.92
C PHE A 74 5.19 -39.76 9.24
N PHE A 75 5.57 -39.73 7.97
CA PHE A 75 5.69 -38.48 7.23
C PHE A 75 4.33 -37.79 7.03
N SER A 76 3.31 -38.56 6.64
CA SER A 76 1.97 -38.03 6.43
C SER A 76 1.35 -37.49 7.73
N SER A 77 1.61 -38.12 8.88
CA SER A 77 1.07 -37.63 10.16
C SER A 77 1.64 -36.25 10.52
N GLY A 78 2.93 -36.00 10.27
CA GLY A 78 3.54 -34.67 10.45
C GLY A 78 2.89 -33.60 9.58
N MET A 79 2.59 -33.92 8.31
CA MET A 79 1.85 -33.05 7.40
C MET A 79 0.46 -32.68 7.93
N PHE A 80 -0.29 -33.68 8.42
CA PHE A 80 -1.63 -33.47 8.96
C PHE A 80 -1.60 -32.61 10.22
N ILE A 81 -0.61 -32.80 11.10
CA ILE A 81 -0.43 -31.97 12.28
C ILE A 81 -0.12 -30.53 11.86
N ALA A 82 0.83 -30.32 10.95
CA ALA A 82 1.18 -28.99 10.46
C ALA A 82 -0.02 -28.26 9.84
N LEU A 83 -0.80 -28.96 9.00
CA LEU A 83 -2.02 -28.42 8.40
C LEU A 83 -3.07 -28.09 9.48
N ALA A 84 -3.29 -28.98 10.44
CA ALA A 84 -4.23 -28.76 11.54
C ALA A 84 -3.81 -27.57 12.41
N THR A 85 -2.52 -27.42 12.70
CA THR A 85 -1.97 -26.27 13.44
C THR A 85 -2.14 -24.98 12.64
N PHE A 86 -1.84 -24.98 11.33
CA PHE A 86 -2.03 -23.82 10.48
C PHE A 86 -3.51 -23.39 10.43
N VAL A 87 -4.42 -24.33 10.22
CA VAL A 87 -5.88 -24.08 10.25
C VAL A 87 -6.31 -23.59 11.63
N GLY A 88 -5.81 -24.21 12.71
CA GLY A 88 -6.11 -23.82 14.09
C GLY A 88 -5.66 -22.40 14.42
N LEU A 89 -4.43 -22.02 14.05
CA LEU A 89 -3.91 -20.66 14.24
C LEU A 89 -4.68 -19.66 13.37
N THR A 90 -4.89 -19.98 12.10
CA THR A 90 -5.66 -19.13 11.19
C THR A 90 -7.07 -18.90 11.72
N ALA A 91 -7.76 -19.96 12.18
CA ALA A 91 -9.05 -19.84 12.83
C ALA A 91 -8.97 -18.99 14.11
N MET A 92 -7.97 -19.21 14.97
CA MET A 92 -7.77 -18.44 16.20
C MET A 92 -7.58 -16.94 15.93
N PHE A 93 -6.89 -16.54 14.87
CA PHE A 93 -6.67 -15.12 14.56
C PHE A 93 -7.80 -14.49 13.72
N ILE A 94 -8.50 -15.27 12.89
CA ILE A 94 -9.55 -14.78 11.99
C ILE A 94 -10.95 -14.83 12.63
N LEU A 95 -11.32 -15.90 13.35
CA LEU A 95 -12.65 -16.00 13.96
C LEU A 95 -12.95 -14.85 14.93
N PRO A 96 -12.04 -14.41 15.81
CA PRO A 96 -12.32 -13.29 16.70
C PRO A 96 -12.60 -12.00 15.95
N LYS A 97 -11.92 -11.75 14.83
CA LYS A 97 -12.17 -10.58 13.97
C LYS A 97 -13.51 -10.67 13.26
N ALA A 98 -13.84 -11.84 12.71
CA ALA A 98 -15.12 -12.08 12.04
C ALA A 98 -16.32 -12.07 13.02
N VAL A 99 -16.14 -12.55 14.25
CA VAL A 99 -17.18 -12.48 15.29
C VAL A 99 -17.27 -11.08 15.88
N ALA A 100 -16.14 -10.38 16.03
CA ALA A 100 -16.14 -8.98 16.48
C ALA A 100 -16.94 -8.10 15.52
N SER A 101 -16.78 -8.23 14.19
CA SER A 101 -17.56 -7.43 13.24
C SER A 101 -19.08 -7.72 13.28
N THR A 102 -19.49 -8.88 13.80
CA THR A 102 -20.92 -9.22 13.96
C THR A 102 -21.54 -8.78 15.29
N ARG A 103 -20.76 -8.23 16.24
CA ARG A 103 -21.35 -7.70 17.48
C ARG A 103 -22.23 -6.49 17.16
N PRO A 104 -23.42 -6.39 17.78
CA PRO A 104 -24.36 -5.29 17.52
C PRO A 104 -23.73 -3.91 17.78
N ASP A 105 -22.85 -3.78 18.77
CA ASP A 105 -22.14 -2.51 19.06
C ASP A 105 -21.19 -2.11 17.92
N ASN A 106 -20.48 -3.08 17.34
CA ASN A 106 -19.56 -2.84 16.22
C ASN A 106 -20.31 -2.63 14.90
N ARG A 107 -21.43 -3.35 14.71
CA ARG A 107 -22.32 -3.15 13.57
C ARG A 107 -22.97 -1.77 13.63
N ALA A 108 -23.41 -1.32 14.80
CA ALA A 108 -23.96 0.02 14.99
C ALA A 108 -22.91 1.11 14.77
N ALA A 109 -21.66 0.90 15.23
CA ALA A 109 -20.55 1.81 14.92
C ALA A 109 -20.22 1.84 13.42
N GLN A 110 -20.26 0.69 12.74
CA GLN A 110 -20.05 0.60 11.30
C GLN A 110 -21.21 1.24 10.51
N GLU A 111 -22.46 0.98 10.89
CA GLU A 111 -23.65 1.61 10.32
C GLU A 111 -23.64 3.13 10.56
N ALA A 112 -23.16 3.60 11.71
CA ALA A 112 -22.98 5.03 11.98
C ALA A 112 -21.85 5.65 11.14
N SER A 113 -20.78 4.91 10.87
CA SER A 113 -19.69 5.37 9.99
C SER A 113 -20.08 5.40 8.50
N HIS A 114 -21.04 4.56 8.09
CA HIS A 114 -21.57 4.50 6.72
C HIS A 114 -22.91 5.25 6.60
N ALA A 115 -23.43 5.77 7.71
CA ALA A 115 -24.60 6.62 7.71
C ALA A 115 -24.21 7.94 7.06
N VAL A 116 -24.86 8.22 5.93
CA VAL A 116 -24.77 9.53 5.30
C VAL A 116 -25.19 10.58 6.34
N PRO A 117 -24.33 11.57 6.68
CA PRO A 117 -24.65 12.57 7.67
C PRO A 117 -25.99 13.22 7.37
N HIS A 118 -26.82 13.45 8.39
CA HIS A 118 -28.12 14.10 8.21
C HIS A 118 -28.02 15.44 7.48
N GLU A 119 -26.93 16.18 7.65
CA GLU A 119 -26.66 17.40 6.89
C GLU A 119 -26.50 17.14 5.38
N LEU A 120 -25.90 16.02 4.96
CA LEU A 120 -25.79 15.67 3.55
C LEU A 120 -27.14 15.23 2.98
N LEU A 121 -27.96 14.53 3.78
CA LEU A 121 -29.34 14.19 3.40
C LEU A 121 -30.20 15.44 3.26
N ASP A 122 -30.08 16.38 4.20
CA ASP A 122 -30.78 17.67 4.15
C ASP A 122 -30.30 18.49 2.94
N ASN A 123 -29.02 18.42 2.58
CA ASN A 123 -28.50 19.06 1.37
C ASN A 123 -29.05 18.40 0.09
N VAL A 124 -29.30 17.09 0.08
CA VAL A 124 -29.94 16.42 -1.07
C VAL A 124 -31.42 16.80 -1.16
N GLU A 125 -32.14 16.80 -0.03
CA GLU A 125 -33.56 17.18 0.06
C GLU A 125 -33.79 18.65 -0.32
N THR A 126 -32.91 19.54 0.15
CA THR A 126 -32.93 20.99 -0.16
C THR A 126 -32.23 21.33 -1.48
N ARG A 127 -31.63 20.34 -2.18
CA ARG A 127 -30.75 20.54 -3.34
C ARG A 127 -29.63 21.56 -3.11
N GLY A 128 -29.12 21.65 -1.88
CA GLY A 128 -28.08 22.59 -1.45
C GLY A 128 -28.60 24.01 -1.20
N ALA A 129 -29.91 24.19 -0.99
CA ALA A 129 -30.48 25.51 -0.70
C ALA A 129 -30.29 25.90 0.77
N SER A 130 -29.61 27.01 1.02
CA SER A 130 -29.35 27.54 2.36
C SER A 130 -30.55 28.25 3.03
N ARG A 131 -31.79 28.05 2.56
CA ARG A 131 -32.99 28.78 3.00
C ARG A 131 -34.12 27.83 3.42
N ALA A 132 -35.04 28.33 4.27
CA ALA A 132 -36.11 27.53 4.85
C ALA A 132 -37.12 27.01 3.78
N PRO A 133 -37.71 25.81 3.93
CA PRO A 133 -38.60 25.20 2.93
C PRO A 133 -39.77 26.07 2.46
N ALA A 134 -40.27 26.97 3.32
CA ALA A 134 -41.35 27.90 2.99
C ALA A 134 -40.92 29.04 2.04
N GLU A 135 -39.64 29.42 2.02
CA GLU A 135 -39.07 30.41 1.09
C GLU A 135 -38.69 29.79 -0.26
N ILE A 136 -38.53 28.45 -0.33
CA ILE A 136 -38.16 27.73 -1.56
C ILE A 136 -39.35 27.63 -2.54
N ALA A 137 -40.59 27.62 -2.03
CA ALA A 137 -41.80 27.45 -2.84
C ALA A 137 -42.03 28.56 -3.89
N ASP A 138 -41.42 29.75 -3.69
CA ASP A 138 -41.58 30.92 -4.57
C ASP A 138 -40.36 31.15 -5.49
N THR A 139 -39.34 30.29 -5.41
CA THR A 139 -38.15 30.37 -6.26
C THR A 139 -38.34 29.49 -7.50
N PRO A 140 -38.20 30.00 -8.73
CA PRO A 140 -38.30 29.17 -9.93
C PRO A 140 -37.22 28.08 -9.90
N ALA A 141 -37.64 26.84 -10.12
CA ALA A 141 -36.73 25.70 -10.13
C ALA A 141 -35.58 25.94 -11.12
N VAL A 142 -34.34 25.78 -10.65
CA VAL A 142 -33.17 25.80 -11.54
C VAL A 142 -33.36 24.70 -12.57
N ALA A 143 -33.22 25.05 -13.85
CA ALA A 143 -33.33 24.09 -14.94
C ALA A 143 -32.41 22.89 -14.68
N ASP A 144 -32.95 21.68 -14.83
CA ASP A 144 -32.21 20.44 -14.67
C ASP A 144 -31.00 20.43 -15.61
N ARG A 145 -29.80 20.37 -15.00
CA ARG A 145 -28.52 20.33 -15.71
C ARG A 145 -27.93 18.93 -15.71
N SER A 146 -28.69 17.93 -15.24
CA SER A 146 -28.26 16.55 -15.28
C SER A 146 -28.03 16.14 -16.73
N VAL A 147 -26.89 15.50 -16.95
CA VAL A 147 -26.50 14.96 -18.25
C VAL A 147 -26.73 13.46 -18.14
N SER A 148 -27.62 12.92 -18.97
CA SER A 148 -27.82 11.48 -19.06
C SER A 148 -26.56 10.84 -19.66
N VAL A 149 -25.94 9.95 -18.89
CA VAL A 149 -24.82 9.13 -19.36
C VAL A 149 -25.34 7.72 -19.57
N GLU A 150 -25.37 7.27 -20.82
CA GLU A 150 -25.71 5.89 -21.16
C GLU A 150 -24.54 4.96 -20.80
N ALA A 151 -24.82 3.81 -20.18
CA ALA A 151 -23.78 2.84 -19.83
C ALA A 151 -23.21 2.17 -21.10
N PRO A 152 -21.90 1.87 -21.14
CA PRO A 152 -21.27 1.24 -22.31
C PRO A 152 -21.86 -0.16 -22.59
N THR A 153 -22.03 -0.48 -23.87
CA THR A 153 -22.61 -1.75 -24.33
C THR A 153 -21.63 -2.94 -24.26
N ALA A 154 -20.37 -2.70 -23.90
CA ALA A 154 -19.36 -3.72 -23.64
C ALA A 154 -18.47 -3.34 -22.44
N PRO A 155 -17.99 -4.30 -21.62
CA PRO A 155 -17.08 -4.00 -20.54
C PRO A 155 -15.72 -3.62 -21.13
N ASN A 156 -15.17 -2.48 -20.69
CA ASN A 156 -13.77 -2.04 -20.86
C ASN A 156 -13.41 -1.21 -22.11
N ASP A 157 -14.35 -0.56 -22.78
CA ASP A 157 -14.02 0.47 -23.78
C ASP A 157 -14.30 1.88 -23.25
N ALA A 158 -13.25 2.60 -22.85
CA ALA A 158 -13.35 3.98 -22.34
C ALA A 158 -13.64 5.02 -23.44
N SER A 159 -13.73 4.61 -24.71
CA SER A 159 -13.77 5.51 -25.85
C SER A 159 -15.18 5.95 -26.30
N THR A 160 -16.27 5.46 -25.68
CA THR A 160 -17.64 5.76 -26.17
C THR A 160 -18.59 6.29 -25.10
N TYR A 161 -18.19 7.31 -24.37
CA TYR A 161 -19.15 8.15 -23.62
C TYR A 161 -19.69 9.23 -24.55
N SER A 162 -20.95 9.12 -24.98
CA SER A 162 -21.64 10.19 -25.70
C SER A 162 -22.47 11.04 -24.74
N VAL A 163 -22.11 12.31 -24.58
CA VAL A 163 -22.88 13.28 -23.81
C VAL A 163 -23.84 14.02 -24.75
N THR A 164 -25.15 13.89 -24.52
CA THR A 164 -26.17 14.68 -25.23
C THR A 164 -26.63 15.82 -24.33
N PRO A 165 -26.38 17.10 -24.70
CA PRO A 165 -26.83 18.24 -23.91
C PRO A 165 -28.36 18.43 -24.01
N PRO A 166 -29.01 18.99 -22.97
CA PRO A 166 -30.45 19.24 -23.00
C PRO A 166 -30.82 20.28 -24.06
N ALA A 167 -31.94 20.05 -24.76
CA ALA A 167 -32.45 20.93 -25.79
C ALA A 167 -32.83 22.31 -25.19
N GLY A 168 -32.01 23.33 -25.49
CA GLY A 168 -32.27 24.72 -25.07
C GLY A 168 -31.05 25.49 -24.54
N ALA A 169 -29.87 24.88 -24.42
CA ALA A 169 -28.67 25.58 -24.00
C ALA A 169 -28.12 26.46 -25.13
N THR A 170 -28.47 27.76 -25.14
CA THR A 170 -27.77 28.76 -25.95
C THR A 170 -26.45 29.11 -25.29
N ALA A 171 -25.34 28.76 -25.95
CA ALA A 171 -24.00 29.12 -25.52
C ALA A 171 -23.81 30.65 -25.61
N GLN A 172 -23.60 31.30 -24.47
CA GLN A 172 -23.04 32.65 -24.43
C GLN A 172 -21.51 32.58 -24.29
N GLY A 173 -20.83 32.79 -25.41
CA GLY A 173 -19.57 33.55 -25.49
C GLY A 173 -18.26 32.81 -25.23
N GLY A 174 -17.44 32.71 -26.28
CA GLY A 174 -15.97 32.62 -26.17
C GLY A 174 -15.36 31.41 -26.86
N ALA A 175 -15.11 31.51 -28.17
CA ALA A 175 -14.34 30.53 -28.92
C ALA A 175 -12.86 30.53 -28.47
N ALA A 176 -12.36 29.36 -28.09
CA ALA A 176 -10.95 29.01 -28.24
C ALA A 176 -10.89 27.58 -28.81
N THR A 177 -10.39 27.51 -30.03
CA THR A 177 -10.23 26.35 -30.90
C THR A 177 -9.26 25.33 -30.29
N ALA A 178 -9.70 24.07 -30.15
CA ALA A 178 -8.79 22.93 -30.05
C ALA A 178 -8.58 22.37 -31.47
N GLU A 179 -7.35 22.50 -31.95
CA GLU A 179 -6.89 22.02 -33.25
C GLU A 179 -6.62 20.51 -33.15
N GLU A 180 -7.23 19.74 -34.05
CA GLU A 180 -6.97 18.32 -34.27
C GLU A 180 -5.64 18.14 -35.01
N PRO A 181 -4.84 17.12 -34.68
CA PRO A 181 -4.09 16.47 -35.75
C PRO A 181 -4.28 14.95 -35.75
N ALA A 182 -5.02 14.52 -36.77
CA ALA A 182 -4.64 13.51 -37.76
C ALA A 182 -3.98 12.20 -37.29
N ALA A 183 -4.71 11.11 -37.54
CA ALA A 183 -4.17 9.77 -37.71
C ALA A 183 -3.01 9.76 -38.72
N THR A 184 -1.94 9.03 -38.41
CA THR A 184 -0.97 8.57 -39.43
C THR A 184 -0.50 7.16 -39.10
N GLU A 185 -0.46 6.36 -40.16
CA GLU A 185 -0.22 4.93 -40.22
C GLU A 185 1.16 4.50 -39.69
N ALA A 186 1.23 3.27 -39.18
CA ALA A 186 2.48 2.54 -39.02
C ALA A 186 3.14 2.26 -40.38
N PRO A 187 4.46 2.03 -40.40
CA PRO A 187 4.97 0.95 -41.22
C PRO A 187 5.82 -0.04 -40.42
N ALA A 188 5.61 -1.31 -40.73
CA ALA A 188 6.50 -2.41 -40.40
C ALA A 188 7.74 -2.40 -41.31
N ALA A 189 8.91 -2.74 -40.76
CA ALA A 189 10.00 -3.37 -41.50
C ALA A 189 10.89 -4.21 -40.57
N GLU A 190 11.27 -5.38 -41.07
CA GLU A 190 11.86 -6.55 -40.44
C GLU A 190 13.34 -6.46 -40.03
N ALA A 191 13.63 -7.20 -38.95
CA ALA A 191 14.69 -8.20 -38.73
C ALA A 191 16.16 -7.94 -39.13
N THR A 192 17.05 -8.09 -38.15
CA THR A 192 18.21 -9.02 -38.04
C THR A 192 19.02 -8.56 -36.81
N GLY A 193 19.44 -9.33 -35.81
CA GLY A 193 19.75 -10.75 -35.72
C GLY A 193 21.25 -10.90 -35.44
N ALA A 194 21.68 -10.95 -34.18
CA ALA A 194 22.91 -11.65 -33.75
C ALA A 194 23.03 -11.69 -32.21
N GLN A 195 23.34 -12.88 -31.72
CA GLN A 195 23.45 -13.30 -30.32
C GLN A 195 24.90 -13.25 -29.81
N SER A 196 25.02 -13.31 -28.47
CA SER A 196 26.13 -13.92 -27.70
C SER A 196 27.44 -13.13 -27.60
N ALA A 197 28.24 -13.16 -26.52
CA ALA A 197 28.25 -13.94 -25.28
C ALA A 197 29.29 -13.35 -24.31
N ALA A 198 29.21 -13.77 -23.03
CA ALA A 198 30.29 -13.86 -22.01
C ALA A 198 30.88 -12.52 -21.50
N GLY A 199 31.30 -12.35 -20.24
CA GLY A 199 31.58 -13.27 -19.13
C GLY A 199 32.34 -12.50 -18.03
N GLU A 200 32.64 -13.18 -16.93
CA GLU A 200 33.41 -12.77 -15.72
C GLU A 200 32.78 -11.69 -14.80
N ALA A 201 32.47 -11.90 -13.50
CA ALA A 201 33.15 -12.52 -12.34
C ALA A 201 34.13 -11.58 -11.58
N ALA A 202 33.85 -11.41 -10.27
CA ALA A 202 34.67 -10.94 -9.12
C ALA A 202 33.70 -10.19 -8.17
N GLU A 203 33.34 -10.61 -6.95
CA GLU A 203 34.05 -11.25 -5.82
C GLU A 203 35.17 -10.38 -5.21
N ALA A 204 35.15 -10.28 -3.87
CA ALA A 204 35.94 -9.45 -2.95
C ALA A 204 35.38 -8.01 -2.73
N GLU A 205 35.32 -7.44 -1.53
CA GLU A 205 35.86 -7.80 -0.21
C GLU A 205 35.15 -6.94 0.85
N GLU A 206 34.99 -7.50 2.04
CA GLU A 206 34.72 -6.83 3.31
C GLU A 206 35.86 -5.84 3.64
N PRO A 207 35.63 -4.80 4.46
CA PRO A 207 36.68 -4.46 5.40
C PRO A 207 36.20 -4.55 6.84
N ALA A 208 36.96 -5.36 7.56
CA ALA A 208 36.93 -5.52 8.99
C ALA A 208 37.28 -4.21 9.73
N ALA A 209 36.84 -4.22 10.98
CA ALA A 209 37.14 -3.27 12.03
C ALA A 209 38.63 -2.88 12.16
N GLN A 210 38.85 -1.64 12.60
CA GLN A 210 40.04 -1.31 13.37
C GLN A 210 39.67 -0.39 14.53
N GLU A 211 39.64 -0.99 15.73
CA GLU A 211 39.80 -0.30 17.00
C GLU A 211 41.23 0.25 17.10
N ALA A 212 41.37 1.50 17.55
CA ALA A 212 42.55 1.96 18.28
C ALA A 212 42.17 3.11 19.23
N THR A 213 42.28 2.77 20.50
CA THR A 213 42.35 3.55 21.75
C THR A 213 43.01 4.93 21.61
N ALA A 214 42.31 6.00 22.03
CA ALA A 214 42.40 6.67 23.34
C ALA A 214 43.70 7.48 23.57
N GLU A 215 43.60 8.80 23.65
CA GLU A 215 44.19 9.56 24.76
C GLU A 215 43.49 10.92 24.93
N GLU A 216 43.25 11.23 26.20
CA GLU A 216 42.47 12.32 26.79
C GLU A 216 43.42 13.49 27.12
N ALA A 217 43.04 14.72 26.78
CA ALA A 217 43.65 15.92 27.35
C ALA A 217 42.61 17.05 27.38
N GLU A 218 42.05 17.22 28.57
CA GLU A 218 41.16 18.29 29.02
C GLU A 218 41.95 19.59 29.26
N GLU A 219 41.51 20.72 28.68
CA GLU A 219 41.33 22.00 29.40
C GLU A 219 40.71 23.08 28.48
N ALA A 220 39.49 23.49 28.82
CA ALA A 220 38.90 24.81 28.54
C ALA A 220 39.23 25.76 29.73
N PRO A 221 38.87 27.07 29.79
CA PRO A 221 37.94 27.81 28.92
C PRO A 221 38.32 29.28 28.62
N ALA A 222 37.64 29.91 27.65
CA ALA A 222 37.41 31.37 27.65
C ALA A 222 36.19 31.74 26.78
N GLN A 223 35.41 32.66 27.30
CA GLN A 223 34.05 33.08 26.93
C GLN A 223 34.04 33.94 25.64
N ALA A 224 33.13 33.67 24.70
CA ALA A 224 31.89 34.40 24.43
C ALA A 224 32.04 35.74 23.68
N GLU A 225 31.72 35.71 22.39
CA GLU A 225 31.07 36.82 21.68
C GLU A 225 29.86 36.24 20.94
N ALA A 226 28.67 36.72 21.31
CA ALA A 226 27.40 36.37 20.68
C ALA A 226 27.24 37.15 19.37
N PRO A 227 26.92 36.52 18.23
CA PRO A 227 26.40 37.25 17.09
C PRO A 227 24.91 37.52 17.33
N THR A 228 24.58 38.79 17.16
CA THR A 228 23.25 39.39 17.28
C THR A 228 22.23 38.63 16.45
N ALA A 229 21.06 38.39 17.06
CA ALA A 229 19.88 37.85 16.39
C ALA A 229 19.44 38.82 15.29
N GLU A 230 19.78 38.48 14.06
CA GLU A 230 19.13 38.96 12.85
C GLU A 230 18.19 37.83 12.42
N GLU A 231 16.89 38.09 12.44
CA GLU A 231 15.84 37.14 12.07
C GLU A 231 16.10 36.63 10.65
N PRO A 232 16.43 35.34 10.45
CA PRO A 232 16.73 34.87 9.12
C PRO A 232 15.40 34.78 8.38
N ALA A 233 15.23 35.62 7.37
CA ALA A 233 14.32 35.32 6.28
C ALA A 233 14.62 33.88 5.85
N ALA A 234 13.66 32.98 6.08
CA ALA A 234 13.82 31.54 5.92
C ALA A 234 14.48 31.24 4.56
N ALA A 235 15.75 30.89 4.59
CA ALA A 235 16.38 30.25 3.46
C ALA A 235 15.58 28.97 3.20
N ALA A 236 15.08 28.80 1.98
CA ALA A 236 14.33 27.61 1.62
C ALA A 236 15.18 26.38 1.95
N VAL A 237 14.75 25.63 2.96
CA VAL A 237 15.40 24.39 3.35
C VAL A 237 15.24 23.41 2.19
N SER A 238 16.32 23.06 1.52
CA SER A 238 16.33 22.02 0.48
C SER A 238 16.57 20.66 1.11
N TRP A 239 15.88 19.63 0.62
CA TRP A 239 16.00 18.23 1.06
C TRP A 239 16.24 17.31 -0.14
N ASP A 240 16.72 16.09 0.09
CA ASP A 240 17.09 15.15 -0.98
C ASP A 240 15.91 14.25 -1.38
N LYS A 241 15.31 14.55 -2.53
CA LYS A 241 14.13 13.83 -3.06
C LYS A 241 14.41 12.37 -3.37
N ASP A 242 15.58 12.08 -3.96
CA ASP A 242 15.94 10.74 -4.38
C ASP A 242 16.27 9.88 -3.15
N HIS A 243 16.94 10.47 -2.16
CA HIS A 243 17.20 9.80 -0.90
C HIS A 243 15.92 9.54 -0.11
N GLY A 244 15.00 10.50 -0.03
CA GLY A 244 13.71 10.31 0.65
C GLY A 244 12.88 9.19 0.03
N ALA A 245 12.84 9.11 -1.30
CA ALA A 245 12.20 8.01 -2.01
C ALA A 245 12.88 6.65 -1.71
N ALA A 246 14.20 6.61 -1.67
CA ALA A 246 14.94 5.39 -1.36
C ALA A 246 14.68 4.89 0.07
N VAL A 247 14.68 5.78 1.06
CA VAL A 247 14.38 5.45 2.46
C VAL A 247 12.93 4.97 2.59
N PHE A 248 11.97 5.65 1.96
CA PHE A 248 10.57 5.22 1.93
C PHE A 248 10.41 3.81 1.33
N ASN A 249 11.04 3.56 0.18
CA ASN A 249 10.98 2.26 -0.50
C ASN A 249 11.57 1.13 0.33
N ALA A 250 12.65 1.39 1.05
CA ALA A 250 13.31 0.38 1.89
C ALA A 250 12.52 0.05 3.16
N ASN A 251 11.80 1.03 3.74
CA ASN A 251 11.29 0.91 5.11
C ASN A 251 9.76 0.97 5.21
N CYS A 252 9.09 1.78 4.39
CA CYS A 252 7.68 2.13 4.55
C CYS A 252 6.79 1.47 3.50
N MET A 253 7.31 1.25 2.28
CA MET A 253 6.58 0.75 1.12
C MET A 253 5.90 -0.60 1.36
N ALA A 254 6.50 -1.50 2.16
CA ALA A 254 5.94 -2.83 2.40
C ALA A 254 4.50 -2.78 2.97
N CYS A 255 4.18 -1.74 3.73
CA CYS A 255 2.86 -1.55 4.34
C CYS A 255 2.06 -0.47 3.62
N HIS A 256 2.64 0.72 3.43
CA HIS A 256 1.94 1.88 2.85
C HIS A 256 1.85 1.85 1.32
N GLN A 257 2.49 0.85 0.69
CA GLN A 257 2.58 0.67 -0.76
C GLN A 257 3.39 1.77 -1.45
N MET A 258 3.85 1.48 -2.67
CA MET A 258 4.59 2.43 -3.50
C MET A 258 3.73 3.66 -3.86
N THR A 259 2.43 3.47 -4.00
CA THR A 259 1.46 4.52 -4.31
C THR A 259 0.99 5.29 -3.07
N GLY A 260 1.46 4.94 -1.86
CA GLY A 260 1.01 5.56 -0.62
C GLY A 260 -0.44 5.21 -0.24
N GLN A 261 -1.12 4.33 -0.96
CA GLN A 261 -2.54 4.02 -0.72
C GLN A 261 -2.79 3.03 0.43
N GLY A 262 -1.74 2.41 0.95
CA GLY A 262 -1.86 1.38 1.97
C GLY A 262 -2.72 0.19 1.51
N ILE A 263 -3.32 -0.50 2.48
CA ILE A 263 -4.25 -1.61 2.25
C ILE A 263 -5.50 -1.36 3.10
N PRO A 264 -6.68 -1.13 2.50
CA PRO A 264 -7.93 -0.94 3.22
C PRO A 264 -8.15 -1.91 4.39
N GLY A 265 -8.36 -1.37 5.59
CA GLY A 265 -8.59 -2.13 6.82
C GLY A 265 -7.35 -2.78 7.45
N ALA A 266 -6.16 -2.64 6.84
CA ALA A 266 -4.89 -3.16 7.36
C ALA A 266 -3.83 -2.08 7.55
N PHE A 267 -3.53 -1.29 6.52
CA PHE A 267 -2.54 -0.21 6.55
C PHE A 267 -3.15 1.08 6.00
N PRO A 268 -3.14 2.18 6.76
CA PRO A 268 -3.79 3.42 6.33
C PRO A 268 -3.06 4.05 5.13
N PRO A 269 -3.81 4.78 4.27
CA PRO A 269 -3.20 5.58 3.22
C PRO A 269 -2.37 6.72 3.81
N LEU A 270 -1.28 7.05 3.12
CA LEU A 270 -0.48 8.25 3.30
C LEU A 270 -0.75 9.27 2.19
N ALA A 271 -1.01 8.81 0.96
CA ALA A 271 -1.42 9.67 -0.13
C ALA A 271 -2.70 10.44 0.26
N SER A 272 -2.67 11.74 0.05
CA SER A 272 -3.60 12.78 0.49
C SER A 272 -3.72 12.94 2.02
N HIS A 273 -3.75 11.84 2.77
CA HIS A 273 -3.95 11.88 4.22
C HIS A 273 -2.77 12.50 4.99
N ALA A 274 -1.52 12.24 4.58
CA ALA A 274 -0.37 12.83 5.25
C ALA A 274 -0.36 14.37 5.13
N VAL A 275 -0.82 14.90 4.00
CA VAL A 275 -0.98 16.33 3.75
C VAL A 275 -2.09 16.92 4.60
N GLU A 276 -3.23 16.23 4.73
CA GLU A 276 -4.33 16.63 5.63
C GLU A 276 -3.86 16.71 7.08
N VAL A 277 -3.14 15.69 7.56
CA VAL A 277 -2.58 15.66 8.91
C VAL A 277 -1.59 16.80 9.08
N TYR A 278 -0.69 17.03 8.12
CA TYR A 278 0.30 18.11 8.17
C TYR A 278 -0.35 19.49 8.30
N ALA A 279 -1.50 19.71 7.66
CA ALA A 279 -2.20 21.00 7.66
C ALA A 279 -2.82 21.39 9.01
N VAL A 280 -3.02 20.43 9.93
CA VAL A 280 -3.61 20.70 11.25
C VAL A 280 -2.55 21.25 12.20
N ALA A 281 -2.92 22.16 13.10
CA ALA A 281 -1.99 22.72 14.08
C ALA A 281 -1.41 21.61 14.99
N GLY A 282 -0.09 21.41 14.95
CA GLY A 282 0.60 20.30 15.65
C GLY A 282 0.73 19.01 14.83
N GLY A 283 0.20 18.98 13.62
CA GLY A 283 0.25 17.83 12.72
C GLY A 283 1.65 17.46 12.24
N ARG A 284 2.49 18.47 11.95
CA ARG A 284 3.91 18.28 11.61
C ARG A 284 4.66 17.52 12.72
N ASP A 285 4.49 17.95 13.96
CA ASP A 285 5.13 17.33 15.12
C ASP A 285 4.60 15.91 15.39
N TYR A 286 3.33 15.67 15.09
CA TYR A 286 2.71 14.34 15.19
C TYR A 286 3.23 13.37 14.12
N LEU A 287 3.39 13.80 12.87
CA LEU A 287 3.94 12.97 11.81
C LEU A 287 5.38 12.52 12.12
N ALA A 288 6.20 13.43 12.66
CA ALA A 288 7.53 13.08 13.15
C ALA A 288 7.47 12.04 14.28
N ASP A 289 6.58 12.22 15.26
CA ASP A 289 6.41 11.25 16.36
C ASP A 289 5.95 9.88 15.87
N ALA A 290 5.00 9.83 14.95
CA ALA A 290 4.47 8.59 14.41
C ALA A 290 5.56 7.73 13.76
N VAL A 291 6.53 8.38 13.11
CA VAL A 291 7.68 7.68 12.53
C VAL A 291 8.72 7.31 13.58
N ILE A 292 9.09 8.24 14.47
CA ILE A 292 10.16 8.01 15.46
C ILE A 292 9.75 6.95 16.49
N PHE A 293 8.54 7.06 17.04
CA PHE A 293 8.06 6.27 18.19
C PHE A 293 7.03 5.20 17.81
N GLY A 294 6.57 5.19 16.56
CA GLY A 294 5.51 4.29 16.11
C GLY A 294 4.12 4.76 16.54
N LEU A 295 3.11 3.97 16.17
CA LEU A 295 1.72 4.26 16.46
C LEU A 295 0.95 2.96 16.73
N GLN A 296 0.20 2.91 17.81
CA GLN A 296 -0.68 1.77 18.11
C GLN A 296 -2.02 2.25 18.67
N GLY A 297 -3.09 1.55 18.30
CA GLY A 297 -4.44 1.89 18.71
C GLY A 297 -5.38 2.05 17.51
N ALA A 298 -6.68 2.13 17.79
CA ALA A 298 -7.67 2.34 16.76
C ALA A 298 -7.63 3.78 16.27
N ILE A 299 -7.40 3.97 14.98
CA ILE A 299 -7.48 5.26 14.29
C ILE A 299 -8.53 5.17 13.19
N ASN A 300 -9.11 6.31 12.82
CA ASN A 300 -9.96 6.41 11.66
C ASN A 300 -9.28 7.32 10.63
N VAL A 301 -9.25 6.86 9.38
CA VAL A 301 -8.67 7.56 8.24
C VAL A 301 -9.64 7.39 7.08
N ASN A 302 -10.20 8.50 6.59
CA ASN A 302 -11.15 8.53 5.49
C ASN A 302 -12.38 7.61 5.73
N GLY A 303 -12.90 7.60 6.95
CA GLY A 303 -14.07 6.81 7.34
C GLY A 303 -13.80 5.33 7.59
N MET A 304 -12.55 4.88 7.46
CA MET A 304 -12.16 3.49 7.74
C MET A 304 -11.33 3.37 9.02
N THR A 305 -11.71 2.41 9.86
CA THR A 305 -10.99 2.11 11.10
C THR A 305 -9.79 1.21 10.84
N TYR A 306 -8.62 1.62 11.31
CA TYR A 306 -7.39 0.83 11.36
C TYR A 306 -7.01 0.61 12.82
N ASN A 307 -6.72 -0.63 13.20
CA ASN A 307 -6.31 -0.98 14.56
C ASN A 307 -5.10 -1.91 14.51
N GLY A 308 -4.04 -1.40 13.88
CA GLY A 308 -2.75 -2.07 13.73
C GLY A 308 -1.70 -1.49 14.66
N VAL A 309 -0.46 -1.92 14.44
CA VAL A 309 0.73 -1.35 15.09
C VAL A 309 1.69 -0.94 13.98
N MET A 310 2.04 0.34 13.94
CA MET A 310 3.15 0.87 13.17
C MET A 310 4.41 0.81 14.07
N PRO A 311 5.44 0.04 13.70
CA PRO A 311 6.69 -0.01 14.45
C PRO A 311 7.38 1.35 14.53
N ALA A 312 8.20 1.54 15.56
CA ALA A 312 9.06 2.70 15.71
C ALA A 312 10.27 2.61 14.75
N TRP A 313 10.53 3.70 14.03
CA TRP A 313 11.67 3.83 13.11
C TRP A 313 12.78 4.74 13.65
N GLY A 314 12.74 5.09 14.94
CA GLY A 314 13.78 5.87 15.60
C GLY A 314 15.18 5.24 15.62
N HIS A 315 15.41 4.07 15.03
CA HIS A 315 16.76 3.53 14.82
C HIS A 315 17.43 4.09 13.55
N LEU A 316 16.65 4.68 12.62
CA LEU A 316 17.18 5.35 11.44
C LEU A 316 17.78 6.71 11.80
N ALA A 317 18.67 7.22 10.93
CA ALA A 317 19.29 8.52 11.14
C ALA A 317 18.26 9.66 10.95
N ASP A 318 18.53 10.80 11.59
CA ASP A 318 17.62 11.95 11.54
C ASP A 318 17.40 12.51 10.14
N ALA A 319 18.46 12.52 9.32
CA ALA A 319 18.37 12.94 7.93
C ALA A 319 17.46 11.99 7.12
N ASP A 320 17.63 10.68 7.28
CA ASP A 320 16.83 9.67 6.57
C ASP A 320 15.34 9.79 6.90
N LEU A 321 15.00 9.98 8.19
CA LEU A 321 13.62 10.17 8.61
C LEU A 321 13.02 11.49 8.10
N ALA A 322 13.82 12.56 8.10
CA ALA A 322 13.40 13.85 7.56
C ALA A 322 13.09 13.75 6.06
N ASP A 323 14.00 13.16 5.28
CA ASP A 323 13.83 12.98 3.84
C ASP A 323 12.66 12.04 3.51
N ALA A 324 12.45 10.97 4.28
CA ALA A 324 11.31 10.08 4.12
C ALA A 324 9.96 10.77 4.39
N LEU A 325 9.87 11.60 5.44
CA LEU A 325 8.67 12.39 5.72
C LEU A 325 8.41 13.43 4.64
N ASN A 326 9.46 14.09 4.14
CA ASN A 326 9.33 15.04 3.03
C ASN A 326 8.87 14.35 1.74
N HIS A 327 9.36 13.14 1.46
CA HIS A 327 8.88 12.32 0.35
C HIS A 327 7.40 11.98 0.50
N VAL A 328 6.98 11.50 1.66
CA VAL A 328 5.56 11.18 1.94
C VAL A 328 4.64 12.37 1.72
N LEU A 329 5.08 13.59 2.02
CA LEU A 329 4.29 14.81 1.85
C LEU A 329 4.26 15.36 0.41
N THR A 330 5.10 14.86 -0.49
CA THR A 330 5.29 15.44 -1.84
C THR A 330 5.29 14.42 -2.99
N ALA A 331 5.19 13.13 -2.70
CA ALA A 331 5.30 12.06 -3.70
C ALA A 331 4.03 11.88 -4.56
N TRP A 332 2.85 12.13 -3.98
CA TRP A 332 1.57 11.78 -4.61
C TRP A 332 0.62 12.96 -4.79
N ASP A 333 0.78 13.99 -3.97
CA ASP A 333 -0.09 15.17 -3.94
C ASP A 333 0.72 16.43 -4.26
N ASP A 334 0.00 17.53 -4.52
CA ASP A 334 0.62 18.85 -4.59
C ASP A 334 1.29 19.19 -3.25
N GLU A 335 2.38 19.94 -3.33
CA GLU A 335 3.12 20.37 -2.14
C GLU A 335 2.18 21.09 -1.14
N PRO A 336 2.21 20.72 0.16
CA PRO A 336 1.31 21.29 1.15
C PRO A 336 1.39 22.83 1.20
N ALA A 337 0.27 23.50 1.43
CA ALA A 337 0.27 24.95 1.61
C ALA A 337 1.15 25.34 2.82
N GLY A 338 2.13 26.22 2.61
CA GLY A 338 3.08 26.60 3.66
C GLY A 338 4.01 25.44 4.06
N PHE A 339 4.29 24.52 3.15
CA PHE A 339 5.21 23.42 3.38
C PHE A 339 6.54 23.91 3.94
N GLN A 340 6.95 23.30 5.05
CA GLN A 340 8.22 23.50 5.72
C GLN A 340 8.90 22.13 5.79
N PRO A 341 9.84 21.85 4.87
CA PRO A 341 10.54 20.58 4.84
C PRO A 341 11.09 20.21 6.22
N TYR A 342 10.97 18.95 6.60
CA TYR A 342 11.65 18.40 7.76
C TYR A 342 13.15 18.46 7.53
N THR A 343 13.87 18.87 8.57
CA THR A 343 15.32 18.80 8.69
C THR A 343 15.71 17.69 9.66
N ALA A 344 16.96 17.25 9.60
CA ALA A 344 17.51 16.38 10.63
C ALA A 344 17.38 16.99 12.04
N ALA A 345 17.47 18.32 12.18
CA ALA A 345 17.31 18.99 13.46
C ALA A 345 15.88 18.88 14.01
N ASP A 346 14.86 18.94 13.14
CA ASP A 346 13.46 18.72 13.53
C ASP A 346 13.27 17.33 14.13
N ILE A 347 13.81 16.29 13.48
CA ILE A 347 13.70 14.91 13.95
C ILE A 347 14.50 14.72 15.26
N ALA A 348 15.72 15.26 15.31
CA ALA A 348 16.57 15.20 16.49
C ALA A 348 15.91 15.84 17.72
N ALA A 349 15.19 16.95 17.53
CA ALA A 349 14.49 17.66 18.60
C ALA A 349 13.36 16.84 19.24
N ARG A 350 12.79 15.88 18.52
CA ARG A 350 11.71 15.01 19.01
C ARG A 350 12.21 13.83 19.82
N ARG A 351 13.40 13.29 19.52
CA ARG A 351 13.92 12.05 20.15
C ARG A 351 13.92 12.03 21.68
N PRO A 352 14.26 13.13 22.39
CA PRO A 352 14.25 13.14 23.85
C PRO A 352 12.87 12.96 24.48
N ASP A 353 11.78 13.14 23.71
CA ASP A 353 10.41 13.03 24.22
C ASP A 353 10.08 11.61 24.69
N GLY A 354 10.77 10.59 24.16
CA GLY A 354 10.71 9.21 24.68
C GLY A 354 9.30 8.60 24.71
N LEU A 355 8.45 8.98 23.74
CA LEU A 355 7.04 8.60 23.72
C LEU A 355 6.85 7.11 23.44
N SER A 356 5.80 6.53 24.02
CA SER A 356 5.31 5.23 23.58
C SER A 356 4.39 5.40 22.36
N ALA A 357 4.21 4.33 21.57
CA ALA A 357 3.26 4.31 20.46
C ALA A 357 1.81 4.62 20.90
N GLY A 358 1.46 4.39 22.16
CA GLY A 358 0.17 4.77 22.75
C GLY A 358 0.08 6.26 23.08
N ASP A 359 1.19 6.91 23.48
CA ASP A 359 1.22 8.36 23.69
C ASP A 359 1.07 9.11 22.36
N VAL A 360 1.67 8.58 21.29
CA VAL A 360 1.48 9.12 19.93
C VAL A 360 0.03 9.00 19.48
N HIS A 361 -0.64 7.88 19.79
CA HIS A 361 -2.08 7.73 19.55
C HIS A 361 -2.89 8.76 20.33
N ALA A 362 -2.58 8.99 21.61
CA ALA A 362 -3.24 10.02 22.41
C ALA A 362 -3.03 11.44 21.83
N LYS A 363 -1.84 11.73 21.30
CA LYS A 363 -1.58 12.99 20.57
C LYS A 363 -2.46 13.12 19.33
N ARG A 364 -2.63 12.04 18.56
CA ARG A 364 -3.53 12.02 17.38
C ARG A 364 -4.95 12.42 17.76
N GLU A 365 -5.48 11.85 18.84
CA GLU A 365 -6.82 12.16 19.33
C GLU A 365 -6.92 13.62 19.81
N ALA A 366 -5.89 14.15 20.47
CA ALA A 366 -5.84 15.54 20.89
C ALA A 366 -5.83 16.53 19.71
N LEU A 367 -5.37 16.11 18.53
CA LEU A 367 -5.42 16.89 17.29
C LEU A 367 -6.79 16.84 16.60
N GLY A 368 -7.73 16.01 17.07
CA GLY A 368 -9.05 15.86 16.45
C GLY A 368 -9.00 15.20 15.07
N LEU A 369 -7.98 14.38 14.81
CA LEU A 369 -7.84 13.64 13.56
C LEU A 369 -8.75 12.41 13.59
N HIS A 370 -9.67 12.29 12.65
CA HIS A 370 -10.63 11.19 12.56
C HIS A 370 -10.78 10.65 11.15
#